data_AF-C5KI36-F1
#
_entry.id   AF-C5KI36-F1
#
_cell.length_a   1.000
_cell.length_b   1.000
_cell.length_c   1.000
_cell.angle_alpha   90.00
_cell.angle_beta   90.00
_cell.angle_gamma   90.00
#
_symmetry.space_group_name_H-M   'P 1'
#
loop_
_entity.id
_entity.type
_entity.pdbx_description
1 polymer ?
#
loop_
_entity_poly.entity_id
_entity_poly.type
_entity_poly.pdbx_seq_one_letter_code
_entity_poly.pdbx_strand_id
1 'polypeptide(L)'
;MAHRLIGATLDVPIVIGTYAFKKDESLFRWHALIYQWYIRVSRCTLNLIGRYVIKKVDFQLHETFAVPQRTVESTPFMVTEEGWGEFDIIVTIHFVDSSENPVRTTHKLKLHHDSTTTGINPALVPVDPVNEVTPVLERGYAVVNETYMELHFEHPHAWFYDAVWSSVERHKKGEYTSIIHGKSKHEETIATSSFADKYLILKNLKDAEYVCKFLLSKNKERLVNDFFEKFPADRHSVGFDPLKDLEKVGVANQTTMLKGETALIAKLFEKTVLQLYGPEGLNEHFVAFNTICDATQDRQDALYKLVTPTATKLDMMLVVGGFNSSNTEHLQEISVEAGGVKDHRAFHIDGPARIDELRNTITHKPVETPPIEAARNHGLAVTHDFLPGNGEHITIGVTSGASTPDDVLEQSLQKLLRTKMLLDSKELS
;
A
#
# COMPACT_ATOMS: atom_id res chain seq x y z
N MET A 1 25.97 -26.76 -20.97
CA MET A 1 24.58 -27.21 -20.78
C MET A 1 24.17 -26.79 -19.38
N ALA A 2 23.12 -25.99 -19.24
CA ALA A 2 22.64 -25.60 -17.91
C ALA A 2 22.19 -26.85 -17.14
N HIS A 3 22.66 -27.03 -15.90
CA HIS A 3 22.22 -28.15 -15.08
C HIS A 3 20.85 -27.85 -14.47
N ARG A 4 19.97 -28.87 -14.41
CA ARG A 4 18.69 -28.80 -13.72
C ARG A 4 18.87 -29.20 -12.26
N LEU A 5 18.16 -28.53 -11.36
CA LEU A 5 18.18 -28.83 -9.92
C LEU A 5 17.22 -29.99 -9.60
N ILE A 6 17.67 -31.22 -9.83
CA ILE A 6 16.86 -32.42 -9.58
C ILE A 6 16.45 -32.47 -8.11
N GLY A 7 15.15 -32.67 -7.86
CA GLY A 7 14.53 -32.65 -6.53
C GLY A 7 14.13 -31.28 -6.00
N ALA A 8 14.49 -30.18 -6.67
CA ALA A 8 14.05 -28.84 -6.27
C ALA A 8 12.74 -28.44 -6.96
N THR A 9 11.91 -27.69 -6.22
CA THR A 9 10.73 -26.99 -6.72
C THR A 9 10.88 -25.49 -6.49
N LEU A 10 10.34 -24.69 -7.39
CA LEU A 10 10.26 -23.23 -7.24
C LEU A 10 8.83 -22.78 -7.52
N ASP A 11 8.21 -22.14 -6.53
CA ASP A 11 6.85 -21.66 -6.62
C ASP A 11 6.83 -20.13 -6.67
N VAL A 12 6.14 -19.59 -7.67
CA VAL A 12 6.09 -18.15 -7.95
C VAL A 12 4.65 -17.66 -7.96
N PRO A 13 4.16 -17.01 -6.87
CA PRO A 13 2.79 -16.51 -6.82
C PRO A 13 2.62 -15.26 -7.67
N ILE A 14 1.62 -15.26 -8.54
CA ILE A 14 1.26 -14.20 -9.47
C ILE A 14 -0.22 -13.81 -9.38
N VAL A 15 -0.52 -12.61 -9.86
CA VAL A 15 -1.86 -12.03 -10.01
C VAL A 15 -2.05 -11.63 -11.45
N ILE A 16 -3.18 -12.02 -12.03
CA ILE A 16 -3.67 -11.50 -13.30
C ILE A 16 -4.89 -10.65 -12.98
N GLY A 17 -4.86 -9.36 -13.32
CA GLY A 17 -5.91 -8.42 -12.95
C GLY A 17 -6.39 -7.59 -14.13
N THR A 18 -7.70 -7.44 -14.26
CA THR A 18 -8.36 -6.46 -15.14
C THR A 18 -9.00 -5.35 -14.33
N TYR A 19 -8.92 -4.12 -14.86
CA TYR A 19 -9.45 -2.91 -14.23
C TYR A 19 -10.14 -2.10 -15.31
N ALA A 20 -11.47 -1.96 -15.22
CA ALA A 20 -12.29 -1.33 -16.24
C ALA A 20 -13.01 -0.07 -15.72
N PHE A 21 -12.86 1.03 -16.45
CA PHE A 21 -13.35 2.36 -16.10
C PHE A 21 -14.38 2.80 -17.13
N LYS A 22 -15.62 3.07 -16.70
CA LYS A 22 -16.68 3.58 -17.59
C LYS A 22 -16.27 4.96 -18.14
N LYS A 23 -16.33 5.15 -19.47
CA LYS A 23 -16.17 6.47 -20.08
C LYS A 23 -17.51 7.18 -20.19
N ASP A 24 -17.45 8.51 -20.10
CA ASP A 24 -18.59 9.43 -20.20
C ASP A 24 -19.37 9.24 -21.53
N GLU A 25 -20.69 9.11 -21.41
CA GLU A 25 -21.64 8.84 -22.50
C GLU A 25 -21.75 9.98 -23.53
N SER A 26 -21.30 11.20 -23.18
CA SER A 26 -21.39 12.38 -24.04
C SER A 26 -20.44 12.39 -25.26
N LEU A 27 -19.49 11.45 -25.34
CA LEU A 27 -18.41 11.46 -26.33
C LEU A 27 -18.66 10.59 -27.59
N PHE A 28 -19.70 9.75 -27.64
CA PHE A 28 -19.90 8.82 -28.77
C PHE A 28 -21.30 8.88 -29.39
N ARG A 29 -21.36 9.06 -30.71
CA ARG A 29 -22.59 9.26 -31.52
C ARG A 29 -23.55 8.06 -31.57
N TRP A 30 -23.19 6.92 -30.98
CA TRP A 30 -23.92 5.65 -31.10
C TRP A 30 -24.31 5.04 -29.75
N HIS A 31 -24.58 5.81 -28.69
CA HIS A 31 -25.21 5.36 -27.43
C HIS A 31 -24.67 4.06 -26.76
N ALA A 32 -23.50 3.54 -27.16
CA ALA A 32 -22.90 2.35 -26.59
C ALA A 32 -22.01 2.74 -25.43
N LEU A 33 -22.16 2.07 -24.29
CA LEU A 33 -21.29 2.26 -23.13
C LEU A 33 -19.88 1.81 -23.49
N ILE A 34 -18.91 2.73 -23.48
CA ILE A 34 -17.50 2.43 -23.74
C ILE A 34 -16.76 2.49 -22.43
N TYR A 35 -15.93 1.48 -22.18
CA TYR A 35 -15.05 1.38 -21.04
C TYR A 35 -13.60 1.50 -21.51
N GLN A 36 -12.78 2.22 -20.77
CA GLN A 36 -11.33 2.07 -20.84
C GLN A 36 -10.92 1.01 -19.84
N TRP A 37 -10.13 0.04 -20.22
CA TRP A 37 -9.69 -1.00 -19.29
C TRP A 37 -8.24 -1.37 -19.53
N TYR A 38 -7.60 -1.93 -18.50
CA TYR A 38 -6.29 -2.54 -18.66
C TYR A 38 -6.25 -3.91 -18.00
N ILE A 39 -5.46 -4.81 -18.57
CA ILE A 39 -5.09 -6.10 -17.99
C ILE A 39 -3.61 -6.08 -17.62
N ARG A 40 -3.24 -6.66 -16.48
CA ARG A 40 -1.83 -6.80 -16.05
C ARG A 40 -1.53 -8.19 -15.49
N VAL A 41 -0.25 -8.59 -15.57
CA VAL A 41 0.32 -9.74 -14.85
C VAL A 41 1.44 -9.26 -13.91
N SER A 42 1.34 -9.58 -12.62
CA SER A 42 2.30 -9.16 -11.56
C SER A 42 2.50 -10.24 -10.48
N ARG A 43 3.53 -10.16 -9.61
CA ARG A 43 3.62 -11.01 -8.38
C ARG A 43 2.70 -10.49 -7.26
N CYS A 44 2.37 -11.34 -6.28
CA CYS A 44 1.58 -10.98 -5.09
C CYS A 44 2.28 -10.02 -4.12
N THR A 45 3.62 -9.90 -4.18
CA THR A 45 4.39 -8.82 -3.54
C THR A 45 4.84 -7.84 -4.62
N LEU A 46 4.65 -6.54 -4.36
CA LEU A 46 4.83 -5.44 -5.31
C LEU A 46 6.01 -5.62 -6.29
N ASN A 47 5.67 -5.82 -7.56
CA ASN A 47 6.45 -5.52 -8.78
C ASN A 47 7.93 -5.91 -8.87
N LEU A 48 8.40 -6.91 -8.14
CA LEU A 48 9.79 -7.37 -8.24
C LEU A 48 9.78 -8.82 -8.69
N ILE A 49 9.98 -9.04 -10.00
CA ILE A 49 10.63 -10.22 -10.64
C ILE A 49 10.38 -10.28 -12.16
N GLY A 50 9.47 -9.47 -12.71
CA GLY A 50 8.94 -9.69 -14.05
C GLY A 50 9.96 -9.94 -15.17
N ARG A 51 11.18 -9.36 -15.15
CA ARG A 51 12.21 -9.63 -16.19
C ARG A 51 13.03 -10.91 -16.05
N TYR A 52 13.05 -11.57 -14.89
CA TYR A 52 13.91 -12.74 -14.65
C TYR A 52 13.17 -14.07 -14.77
N VAL A 53 11.86 -14.06 -14.55
CA VAL A 53 10.99 -15.23 -14.69
C VAL A 53 10.23 -15.18 -16.00
N ILE A 54 9.58 -14.04 -16.28
CA ILE A 54 8.71 -13.87 -17.43
C ILE A 54 9.49 -13.17 -18.54
N LYS A 55 9.62 -13.81 -19.69
CA LYS A 55 10.23 -13.23 -20.89
C LYS A 55 9.28 -12.26 -21.57
N LYS A 56 8.03 -12.69 -21.71
CA LYS A 56 6.97 -11.92 -22.35
C LYS A 56 5.61 -12.48 -21.95
N VAL A 57 4.58 -11.66 -22.08
CA VAL A 57 3.19 -12.08 -21.94
C VAL A 57 2.47 -11.78 -23.24
N ASP A 58 1.85 -12.81 -23.80
CA ASP A 58 0.98 -12.69 -24.95
C ASP A 58 -0.48 -12.63 -24.43
N PHE A 59 -1.15 -11.51 -24.69
CA PHE A 59 -2.58 -11.32 -24.45
C PHE A 59 -3.32 -11.51 -25.76
N GLN A 60 -4.22 -12.48 -25.82
CA GLN A 60 -5.18 -12.62 -26.91
C GLN A 60 -6.50 -11.99 -26.47
N LEU A 61 -6.79 -10.85 -27.08
CA LEU A 61 -8.04 -10.12 -26.95
C LEU A 61 -9.07 -10.63 -27.96
N HIS A 62 -10.29 -10.10 -27.86
CA HIS A 62 -11.36 -10.38 -28.81
C HIS A 62 -10.99 -9.93 -30.25
N GLU A 63 -11.45 -10.66 -31.27
CA GLU A 63 -11.05 -10.44 -32.68
C GLU A 63 -11.46 -9.08 -33.24
N THR A 64 -12.39 -8.39 -32.59
CA THR A 64 -12.87 -7.06 -32.99
C THR A 64 -11.86 -5.95 -32.74
N PHE A 65 -10.81 -6.19 -31.94
CA PHE A 65 -9.74 -5.22 -31.76
C PHE A 65 -8.84 -5.18 -32.99
N ALA A 66 -8.36 -4.00 -33.38
CA ALA A 66 -7.54 -3.82 -34.58
C ALA A 66 -6.28 -4.69 -34.59
N VAL A 67 -5.76 -5.01 -33.41
CA VAL A 67 -4.67 -5.97 -33.22
C VAL A 67 -5.03 -6.80 -31.97
N PRO A 68 -5.69 -7.94 -32.16
CA PRO A 68 -6.25 -8.73 -31.05
C PRO A 68 -5.17 -9.52 -30.31
N GLN A 69 -4.05 -9.84 -30.96
CA GLN A 69 -2.91 -10.48 -30.32
C GLN A 69 -1.87 -9.43 -29.91
N ARG A 70 -1.63 -9.29 -28.61
CA ARG A 70 -0.71 -8.31 -28.02
C ARG A 70 0.42 -9.02 -27.30
N THR A 71 1.65 -8.82 -27.74
CA THR A 71 2.84 -9.31 -27.04
C THR A 71 3.48 -8.18 -26.26
N VAL A 72 3.65 -8.38 -24.95
CA VAL A 72 4.34 -7.44 -24.06
C VAL A 72 5.61 -8.10 -23.56
N GLU A 73 6.77 -7.58 -23.95
CA GLU A 73 8.08 -8.19 -23.68
C GLU A 73 8.77 -7.61 -22.43
N SER A 74 8.17 -6.61 -21.78
CA SER A 74 8.76 -5.93 -20.62
C SER A 74 7.71 -5.56 -19.57
N THR A 75 8.15 -5.50 -18.32
CA THR A 75 7.32 -5.00 -17.20
C THR A 75 6.98 -3.52 -17.35
N PRO A 76 5.81 -3.07 -16.86
CA PRO A 76 4.72 -3.87 -16.29
C PRO A 76 3.97 -4.59 -17.42
N PHE A 77 3.89 -5.92 -17.40
CA PHE A 77 3.26 -6.71 -18.47
C PHE A 77 1.77 -6.41 -18.54
N MET A 78 1.42 -5.40 -19.33
CA MET A 78 0.14 -4.72 -19.27
C MET A 78 -0.30 -4.28 -20.65
N VAL A 79 -1.61 -4.39 -20.91
CA VAL A 79 -2.27 -3.89 -22.11
C VAL A 79 -3.43 -3.03 -21.68
N THR A 80 -3.58 -1.87 -22.32
CA THR A 80 -4.69 -0.94 -22.12
C THR A 80 -5.47 -0.82 -23.42
N GLU A 81 -6.79 -0.92 -23.34
CA GLU A 81 -7.68 -0.89 -24.49
C GLU A 81 -9.02 -0.22 -24.14
N GLU A 82 -9.85 0.00 -25.16
CA GLU A 82 -11.19 0.57 -25.02
C GLU A 82 -12.22 -0.35 -25.68
N GLY A 83 -13.31 -0.64 -24.98
CA GLY A 83 -14.33 -1.54 -25.49
C GLY A 83 -15.60 -1.50 -24.67
N TRP A 84 -16.63 -2.15 -25.19
CA TRP A 84 -17.97 -2.13 -24.62
C TRP A 84 -18.45 -3.50 -24.13
N GLY A 85 -17.71 -4.56 -24.41
CA GLY A 85 -18.08 -5.95 -24.09
C GLY A 85 -17.14 -6.61 -23.10
N GLU A 86 -17.70 -7.48 -22.25
CA GLU A 86 -16.96 -8.44 -21.44
C GLU A 86 -16.57 -9.66 -22.28
N PHE A 87 -15.36 -10.15 -22.09
CA PHE A 87 -14.88 -11.34 -22.79
C PHE A 87 -13.72 -11.97 -22.04
N ASP A 88 -13.43 -13.22 -22.39
CA ASP A 88 -12.29 -13.94 -21.86
C ASP A 88 -11.01 -13.51 -22.59
N ILE A 89 -10.04 -13.01 -21.82
CA ILE A 89 -8.71 -12.70 -22.30
C ILE A 89 -7.82 -13.92 -22.05
N ILE A 90 -7.22 -14.44 -23.11
CA ILE A 90 -6.28 -15.55 -22.98
C ILE A 90 -4.91 -14.95 -22.72
N VAL A 91 -4.31 -15.32 -21.59
CA VAL A 91 -3.00 -14.84 -21.15
C VAL A 91 -2.02 -16.00 -21.28
N THR A 92 -0.99 -15.82 -22.10
CA THR A 92 0.09 -16.80 -22.26
C THR A 92 1.38 -16.21 -21.74
N ILE A 93 1.89 -16.76 -20.64
CA ILE A 93 3.11 -16.33 -19.98
C ILE A 93 4.26 -17.18 -20.52
N HIS A 94 5.21 -16.52 -21.18
CA HIS A 94 6.43 -17.16 -21.66
C HIS A 94 7.57 -16.87 -20.69
N PHE A 95 8.36 -17.89 -20.39
CA PHE A 95 9.45 -17.77 -19.44
C PHE A 95 10.76 -17.39 -20.10
N VAL A 96 11.64 -16.74 -19.32
CA VAL A 96 13.03 -16.46 -19.72
C VAL A 96 13.77 -17.76 -19.99
N ASP A 97 13.48 -18.79 -19.18
CA ASP A 97 13.92 -20.14 -19.44
C ASP A 97 13.08 -20.77 -20.56
N SER A 98 13.69 -20.91 -21.75
CA SER A 98 13.02 -21.49 -22.92
C SER A 98 12.77 -22.99 -22.82
N SER A 99 13.32 -23.66 -21.80
CA SER A 99 13.03 -25.07 -21.52
C SER A 99 11.75 -25.27 -20.71
N GLU A 100 11.22 -24.19 -20.11
CA GLU A 100 9.94 -24.19 -19.42
C GLU A 100 8.80 -23.95 -20.40
N ASN A 101 7.75 -24.75 -20.29
CA ASN A 101 6.59 -24.62 -21.18
C ASN A 101 5.81 -23.34 -20.83
N PRO A 102 5.35 -22.56 -21.81
CA PRO A 102 4.50 -21.40 -21.54
C PRO A 102 3.24 -21.78 -20.77
N VAL A 103 2.89 -20.98 -19.77
CA VAL A 103 1.64 -21.16 -19.02
C VAL A 103 0.55 -20.35 -19.70
N ARG A 104 -0.50 -21.05 -20.16
CA ARG A 104 -1.68 -20.45 -20.77
C ARG A 104 -2.85 -20.54 -19.82
N THR A 105 -3.47 -19.40 -19.58
CA THR A 105 -4.64 -19.27 -18.69
C THR A 105 -5.67 -18.33 -19.31
N THR A 106 -6.88 -18.35 -18.78
CA THR A 106 -7.97 -17.49 -19.22
C THR A 106 -8.38 -16.59 -18.07
N HIS A 107 -8.42 -15.28 -18.32
CA HIS A 107 -8.85 -14.29 -17.35
C HIS A 107 -9.99 -13.46 -17.93
N LYS A 108 -11.10 -13.38 -17.21
CA LYS A 108 -12.31 -12.73 -17.69
C LYS A 108 -12.23 -11.21 -17.48
N LEU A 109 -12.34 -10.43 -18.54
CA LEU A 109 -12.60 -8.99 -18.43
C LEU A 109 -14.04 -8.78 -17.99
N LYS A 110 -14.23 -8.00 -16.93
CA LYS A 110 -15.54 -7.59 -16.45
C LYS A 110 -15.68 -6.08 -16.51
N LEU A 111 -16.82 -5.63 -17.04
CA LEU A 111 -17.21 -4.24 -17.19
C LEU A 111 -18.37 -3.89 -16.25
N HIS A 112 -19.01 -4.90 -15.66
CA HIS A 112 -20.08 -4.77 -14.68
C HIS A 112 -19.72 -5.51 -13.37
N HIS A 113 -20.25 -5.00 -12.26
CA HIS A 113 -20.05 -5.63 -10.96
C HIS A 113 -20.89 -6.89 -10.80
N ASP A 114 -20.28 -7.95 -10.28
CA ASP A 114 -20.94 -9.15 -9.76
C ASP A 114 -20.23 -9.70 -8.51
N SER A 115 -20.69 -10.85 -8.00
CA SER A 115 -20.18 -11.49 -6.78
C SER A 115 -18.70 -11.90 -6.82
N THR A 116 -18.03 -11.78 -7.96
CA THR A 116 -16.61 -12.14 -8.15
C THR A 116 -15.73 -10.95 -8.54
N THR A 117 -16.31 -9.75 -8.68
CA THR A 117 -15.58 -8.50 -8.92
C THR A 117 -15.43 -7.68 -7.64
N THR A 118 -14.41 -6.83 -7.59
CA THR A 118 -14.23 -5.81 -6.54
C THR A 118 -14.26 -4.39 -7.17
N GLY A 119 -14.79 -3.37 -6.47
CA GLY A 119 -15.02 -1.98 -6.98
C GLY A 119 -16.47 -1.46 -6.75
N ILE A 120 -16.76 -0.14 -6.85
CA ILE A 120 -18.05 0.50 -6.42
C ILE A 120 -18.80 1.25 -7.56
N ASN A 121 -20.14 1.14 -7.65
CA ASN A 121 -21.05 1.91 -8.54
C ASN A 121 -21.65 3.16 -7.84
N PRO A 122 -21.66 4.39 -8.42
CA PRO A 122 -22.19 5.60 -7.77
C PRO A 122 -23.73 5.75 -7.70
N ALA A 123 -24.54 4.87 -8.30
CA ALA A 123 -25.99 5.08 -8.41
C ALA A 123 -26.85 4.80 -7.15
N LEU A 124 -26.30 4.91 -5.94
CA LEU A 124 -27.05 4.91 -4.67
C LEU A 124 -26.75 6.15 -3.81
N VAL A 125 -26.42 7.27 -4.44
CA VAL A 125 -26.46 8.58 -3.80
C VAL A 125 -27.82 9.24 -4.13
N PRO A 126 -28.77 9.37 -3.18
CA PRO A 126 -29.96 10.19 -3.38
C PRO A 126 -29.58 11.67 -3.48
N VAL A 127 -30.17 12.37 -4.46
CA VAL A 127 -30.00 13.82 -4.71
C VAL A 127 -30.81 14.64 -3.69
N ASP A 128 -30.23 15.72 -3.15
CA ASP A 128 -30.90 16.73 -2.29
C ASP A 128 -30.90 18.12 -3.00
N PRO A 129 -31.98 18.94 -2.94
CA PRO A 129 -32.41 19.79 -4.07
C PRO A 129 -32.17 21.31 -3.93
N VAL A 130 -30.96 21.78 -3.57
CA VAL A 130 -30.74 23.25 -3.40
C VAL A 130 -29.44 23.78 -4.02
N ASN A 131 -29.13 23.45 -5.28
CA ASN A 131 -28.57 24.40 -6.27
C ASN A 131 -28.03 23.63 -7.50
N GLU A 132 -28.71 23.82 -8.63
CA GLU A 132 -28.25 23.57 -10.00
C GLU A 132 -27.19 24.64 -10.36
N VAL A 133 -26.09 24.47 -11.12
CA VAL A 133 -25.65 23.52 -12.15
C VAL A 133 -24.12 23.48 -12.14
N THR A 134 -23.51 22.30 -12.02
CA THR A 134 -22.26 21.97 -12.72
C THR A 134 -22.29 20.47 -12.98
N PRO A 135 -22.07 19.99 -14.21
CA PRO A 135 -22.25 18.59 -14.54
C PRO A 135 -21.20 17.81 -13.77
N VAL A 136 -21.64 17.05 -12.76
CA VAL A 136 -20.80 16.03 -12.16
C VAL A 136 -20.59 15.01 -13.26
N LEU A 137 -19.48 15.20 -13.98
CA LEU A 137 -18.93 14.23 -14.90
C LEU A 137 -18.81 12.91 -14.13
N GLU A 138 -19.70 11.98 -14.46
CA GLU A 138 -19.62 10.56 -14.16
C GLU A 138 -18.23 10.02 -14.57
N ARG A 139 -17.31 9.79 -13.63
CA ARG A 139 -16.18 8.86 -13.79
C ARG A 139 -15.82 8.34 -12.39
N GLY A 140 -16.41 7.29 -11.84
CA GLY A 140 -16.65 5.97 -12.41
C GLY A 140 -15.52 5.05 -11.93
N TYR A 141 -15.65 4.49 -10.72
CA TYR A 141 -14.68 3.58 -10.12
C TYR A 141 -14.43 2.36 -11.03
N ALA A 142 -13.24 1.76 -10.93
CA ALA A 142 -12.91 0.60 -11.74
C ALA A 142 -13.71 -0.63 -11.33
N VAL A 143 -14.25 -1.38 -12.30
CA VAL A 143 -14.58 -2.80 -12.09
C VAL A 143 -13.28 -3.57 -12.10
N VAL A 144 -12.94 -4.19 -10.97
CA VAL A 144 -11.72 -4.97 -10.78
C VAL A 144 -12.08 -6.45 -10.75
N ASN A 145 -11.34 -7.24 -11.52
CA ASN A 145 -11.38 -8.69 -11.45
C ASN A 145 -9.95 -9.21 -11.37
N GLU A 146 -9.61 -9.96 -10.33
CA GLU A 146 -8.26 -10.48 -10.08
C GLU A 146 -8.28 -11.99 -9.92
N THR A 147 -7.29 -12.65 -10.50
CA THR A 147 -7.08 -14.11 -10.39
C THR A 147 -5.68 -14.35 -9.85
N TYR A 148 -5.61 -15.00 -8.69
CA TYR A 148 -4.37 -15.42 -8.06
C TYR A 148 -3.97 -16.82 -8.57
N MET A 149 -2.70 -17.00 -8.86
CA MET A 149 -2.15 -18.26 -9.37
C MET A 149 -0.71 -18.44 -8.90
N GLU A 150 -0.29 -19.68 -8.73
CA GLU A 150 1.10 -20.03 -8.46
C GLU A 150 1.71 -20.70 -9.70
N LEU A 151 2.85 -20.20 -10.15
CA LEU A 151 3.64 -20.83 -11.20
C LEU A 151 4.58 -21.83 -10.53
N HIS A 152 4.39 -23.11 -10.85
CA HIS A 152 5.16 -24.21 -10.28
C HIS A 152 6.24 -24.65 -11.28
N PHE A 153 7.50 -24.62 -10.87
CA PHE A 153 8.64 -25.08 -11.67
C PHE A 153 9.29 -26.29 -11.01
N GLU A 154 9.29 -27.43 -11.71
CA GLU A 154 9.92 -28.66 -11.25
C GLU A 154 11.31 -28.82 -11.86
N HIS A 155 12.31 -29.03 -11.01
CA HIS A 155 13.71 -29.17 -11.39
C HIS A 155 14.23 -27.98 -12.23
N PRO A 156 14.04 -26.73 -11.77
CA PRO A 156 14.41 -25.54 -12.52
C PRO A 156 15.90 -25.55 -12.86
N HIS A 157 16.28 -24.89 -13.95
CA HIS A 157 17.70 -24.66 -14.22
C HIS A 157 18.32 -23.80 -13.10
N ALA A 158 19.55 -24.14 -12.71
CA ALA A 158 20.21 -23.45 -11.60
C ALA A 158 20.35 -21.94 -11.84
N TRP A 159 20.62 -21.49 -13.07
CA TRP A 159 20.67 -20.06 -13.39
C TRP A 159 19.31 -19.36 -13.25
N PHE A 160 18.20 -20.08 -13.49
CA PHE A 160 16.83 -19.57 -13.37
C PHE A 160 16.44 -19.45 -11.90
N TYR A 161 16.77 -20.48 -11.11
CA TYR A 161 16.70 -20.47 -9.65
C TYR A 161 17.53 -19.31 -9.09
N ASP A 162 18.81 -19.23 -9.43
CA ASP A 162 19.74 -18.18 -9.01
C ASP A 162 19.31 -16.80 -9.52
N ALA A 163 18.67 -16.64 -10.69
CA ALA A 163 18.20 -15.32 -11.13
C ALA A 163 17.02 -14.80 -10.27
N VAL A 164 16.13 -15.72 -9.86
CA VAL A 164 15.02 -15.44 -8.96
C VAL A 164 15.54 -15.14 -7.55
N TRP A 165 16.43 -15.97 -7.03
CA TRP A 165 17.05 -15.79 -5.73
C TRP A 165 18.04 -14.63 -5.70
N SER A 166 18.89 -14.44 -6.70
CA SER A 166 19.75 -13.27 -6.83
C SER A 166 19.04 -11.99 -7.29
N SER A 167 17.75 -12.01 -7.63
CA SER A 167 16.92 -10.79 -7.63
C SER A 167 16.57 -10.38 -6.20
N VAL A 168 16.40 -11.36 -5.31
CA VAL A 168 16.31 -11.12 -3.87
C VAL A 168 17.70 -10.68 -3.35
N GLU A 169 18.80 -11.26 -3.84
CA GLU A 169 20.17 -10.88 -3.42
C GLU A 169 20.78 -9.66 -4.15
N ARG A 170 20.27 -9.19 -5.30
CA ARG A 170 20.79 -7.98 -5.98
C ARG A 170 20.54 -6.70 -5.19
N HIS A 171 19.68 -6.77 -4.18
CA HIS A 171 19.62 -5.81 -3.09
C HIS A 171 20.95 -5.64 -2.33
N LYS A 172 21.95 -6.53 -2.55
CA LYS A 172 23.30 -6.46 -1.95
C LYS A 172 24.43 -6.02 -2.91
N LYS A 173 24.21 -5.80 -4.22
CA LYS A 173 25.33 -5.79 -5.20
C LYS A 173 25.39 -4.65 -6.24
N GLY A 174 24.73 -3.52 -6.00
CA GLY A 174 24.95 -2.30 -6.80
C GLY A 174 25.66 -1.23 -5.97
N GLU A 175 26.68 -0.57 -6.52
CA GLU A 175 27.41 0.57 -5.92
C GLU A 175 26.53 1.85 -5.82
N TYR A 176 25.25 1.71 -5.46
CA TYR A 176 24.33 2.84 -5.29
C TYR A 176 24.21 3.15 -3.80
N THR A 177 24.27 4.43 -3.47
CA THR A 177 23.90 4.90 -2.14
C THR A 177 22.39 4.90 -2.00
N SER A 178 21.88 4.24 -0.97
CA SER A 178 20.46 4.19 -0.65
C SER A 178 20.03 5.48 0.06
N ILE A 179 19.22 6.30 -0.60
CA ILE A 179 18.54 7.46 -0.01
C ILE A 179 17.27 6.96 0.66
N ILE A 180 17.25 6.92 1.99
CA ILE A 180 16.15 6.37 2.78
C ILE A 180 15.29 7.52 3.32
N HIS A 181 14.04 7.62 2.88
CA HIS A 181 13.08 8.57 3.45
C HIS A 181 12.47 8.00 4.74
N GLY A 182 12.82 8.58 5.89
CA GLY A 182 12.39 8.07 7.19
C GLY A 182 13.03 8.78 8.39
N LYS A 183 12.62 8.36 9.60
CA LYS A 183 13.25 8.84 10.85
C LYS A 183 14.45 7.94 11.19
N SER A 184 15.62 8.52 11.43
CA SER A 184 16.87 7.78 11.67
C SER A 184 16.85 6.82 12.86
N LYS A 185 16.02 7.09 13.86
CA LYS A 185 15.89 6.27 15.08
C LYS A 185 14.73 5.28 15.05
N HIS A 186 14.02 5.16 13.93
CA HIS A 186 12.90 4.23 13.81
C HIS A 186 13.42 2.83 13.46
N GLU A 187 12.93 1.79 14.15
CA GLU A 187 13.41 0.41 13.99
C GLU A 187 13.37 -0.07 12.53
N GLU A 188 12.31 0.28 11.80
CA GLU A 188 12.18 -0.03 10.38
C GLU A 188 13.21 0.67 9.47
N THR A 189 13.55 1.92 9.78
CA THR A 189 14.60 2.67 9.07
C THR A 189 15.97 2.06 9.36
N ILE A 190 16.22 1.67 10.62
CA ILE A 190 17.45 1.02 11.07
C ILE A 190 17.59 -0.36 10.40
N ALA A 191 16.50 -1.11 10.31
CA ALA A 191 16.48 -2.39 9.60
C ALA A 191 16.78 -2.17 8.12
N THR A 192 16.09 -1.23 7.46
CA THR A 192 16.30 -0.91 6.03
C THR A 192 17.73 -0.44 5.75
N SER A 193 18.31 0.41 6.61
CA SER A 193 19.68 0.89 6.47
C SER A 193 20.72 -0.20 6.73
N SER A 194 20.42 -1.19 7.57
CA SER A 194 21.32 -2.33 7.83
C SER A 194 21.53 -3.25 6.62
N PHE A 195 20.62 -3.20 5.64
CA PHE A 195 20.73 -3.95 4.38
C PHE A 195 21.48 -3.18 3.28
N ALA A 196 21.80 -1.89 3.50
CA ALA A 196 22.49 -1.04 2.54
C ALA A 196 23.97 -0.86 2.91
N ASP A 197 24.87 -1.02 1.93
CA ASP A 197 26.31 -0.80 2.11
C ASP A 197 26.62 0.70 2.31
N LYS A 198 26.05 1.56 1.47
CA LYS A 198 26.07 3.01 1.60
C LYS A 198 24.66 3.56 1.66
N TYR A 199 24.37 4.44 2.62
CA TYR A 199 23.05 5.04 2.76
C TYR A 199 23.09 6.47 3.28
N LEU A 200 22.02 7.22 3.02
CA LEU A 200 21.72 8.53 3.59
C LEU A 200 20.23 8.61 3.94
N ILE A 201 19.90 9.00 5.16
CA ILE A 201 18.54 9.08 5.68
C ILE A 201 18.05 10.53 5.64
N LEU A 202 16.92 10.76 4.97
CA LEU A 202 16.27 12.06 4.83
C LEU A 202 14.96 12.07 5.60
N LYS A 203 14.73 13.10 6.42
CA LYS A 203 13.49 13.17 7.21
C LYS A 203 12.30 13.71 6.43
N ASN A 204 12.56 14.57 5.45
CA ASN A 204 11.54 15.34 4.74
C ASN A 204 12.09 15.90 3.41
N LEU A 205 11.22 16.57 2.66
CA LEU A 205 11.58 17.20 1.39
C LEU A 205 12.69 18.28 1.52
N LYS A 206 12.75 19.02 2.63
CA LYS A 206 13.79 20.05 2.84
C LYS A 206 15.18 19.46 2.94
N ASP A 207 15.30 18.29 3.55
CA ASP A 207 16.56 17.54 3.60
C ASP A 207 16.98 17.11 2.18
N ALA A 208 16.03 16.63 1.35
CA ALA A 208 16.30 16.28 -0.04
C ALA A 208 16.71 17.49 -0.91
N GLU A 209 16.06 18.64 -0.74
CA GLU A 209 16.43 19.90 -1.40
C GLU A 209 17.85 20.34 -1.06
N TYR A 210 18.26 20.17 0.19
CA TYR A 210 19.63 20.48 0.60
C TYR A 210 20.63 19.58 -0.12
N VAL A 211 20.41 18.26 -0.15
CA VAL A 211 21.30 17.30 -0.82
C VAL A 211 21.39 17.60 -2.32
N CYS A 212 20.26 17.90 -2.96
CA CYS A 212 20.21 18.24 -4.38
C CYS A 212 20.96 19.55 -4.69
N LYS A 213 20.86 20.56 -3.82
CA LYS A 213 21.65 21.80 -3.95
C LYS A 213 23.14 21.56 -3.74
N PHE A 214 23.50 20.71 -2.78
CA PHE A 214 24.89 20.30 -2.55
C PHE A 214 25.48 19.64 -3.81
N LEU A 215 24.74 18.69 -4.40
CA LEU A 215 25.14 17.96 -5.61
C LEU A 215 25.41 18.89 -6.81
N LEU A 216 24.58 19.92 -6.99
CA LEU A 216 24.69 20.91 -8.06
C LEU A 216 25.73 22.01 -7.80
N SER A 217 26.27 22.11 -6.59
CA SER A 217 27.21 23.17 -6.23
C SER A 217 28.58 22.96 -6.90
N LYS A 218 29.10 24.04 -7.50
CA LYS A 218 30.46 24.05 -8.08
C LYS A 218 31.58 24.08 -7.03
N ASN A 219 31.25 24.35 -5.76
CA ASN A 219 32.19 24.43 -4.64
C ASN A 219 31.80 23.44 -3.53
N LYS A 220 31.31 22.26 -3.90
CA LYS A 220 30.77 21.27 -2.96
C LYS A 220 31.80 20.77 -1.93
N GLU A 221 33.09 20.82 -2.26
CA GLU A 221 34.20 20.49 -1.35
C GLU A 221 34.21 21.38 -0.10
N ARG A 222 33.80 22.65 -0.24
CA ARG A 222 33.71 23.59 0.89
C ARG A 222 32.48 23.38 1.77
N LEU A 223 31.48 22.64 1.27
CA LEU A 223 30.20 22.41 1.94
C LEU A 223 30.17 21.06 2.69
N VAL A 224 31.26 20.27 2.64
CA VAL A 224 31.31 18.94 3.26
C VAL A 224 31.09 18.99 4.78
N ASN A 225 31.67 20.00 5.46
CA ASN A 225 31.47 20.17 6.90
C ASN A 225 30.00 20.51 7.21
N ASP A 226 29.42 21.47 6.50
CA ASP A 226 28.01 21.85 6.63
C ASP A 226 27.07 20.66 6.34
N PHE A 227 27.46 19.78 5.42
CA PHE A 227 26.71 18.56 5.10
C PHE A 227 26.64 17.64 6.32
N PHE A 228 27.76 17.38 6.99
CA PHE A 228 27.78 16.52 8.18
C PHE A 228 27.16 17.18 9.43
N GLU A 229 27.16 18.52 9.52
CA GLU A 229 26.35 19.21 10.53
C GLU A 229 24.84 18.98 10.31
N LYS A 230 24.41 18.97 9.04
CA LYS A 230 23.01 18.72 8.66
C LYS A 230 22.62 17.24 8.77
N PHE A 231 23.53 16.33 8.43
CA PHE A 231 23.37 14.88 8.44
C PHE A 231 24.40 14.23 9.37
N PRO A 232 24.12 14.20 10.70
CA PRO A 232 25.02 13.58 11.66
C PRO A 232 25.10 12.06 11.48
N ALA A 233 26.00 11.41 12.21
CA ALA A 233 26.40 10.01 12.02
C ALA A 233 25.26 8.97 12.05
N ASP A 234 24.11 9.26 12.67
CA ASP A 234 22.94 8.37 12.66
C ASP A 234 22.12 8.45 11.36
N ARG A 235 22.51 9.33 10.43
CA ARG A 235 21.81 9.55 9.17
C ARG A 235 22.54 9.06 7.94
N HIS A 236 23.73 8.48 8.08
CA HIS A 236 24.46 7.94 6.93
C HIS A 236 25.28 6.72 7.35
N SER A 237 25.79 5.98 6.36
CA SER A 237 26.67 4.83 6.62
C SER A 237 28.02 5.28 7.20
N VAL A 238 28.73 4.36 7.86
CA VAL A 238 30.08 4.62 8.37
C VAL A 238 31.05 4.85 7.19
N GLY A 239 31.90 5.87 7.28
CA GLY A 239 32.86 6.19 6.22
C GLY A 239 32.25 6.84 4.98
N PHE A 240 31.00 7.30 5.07
CA PHE A 240 30.31 7.99 3.97
C PHE A 240 31.09 9.22 3.48
N ASP A 241 31.34 9.30 2.17
CA ASP A 241 31.97 10.43 1.49
C ASP A 241 30.93 11.10 0.57
N PRO A 242 30.31 12.24 0.95
CA PRO A 242 29.25 12.85 0.16
C PRO A 242 29.72 13.32 -1.23
N LEU A 243 31.03 13.44 -1.48
CA LEU A 243 31.56 13.80 -2.80
C LEU A 243 31.57 12.61 -3.77
N LYS A 244 31.72 11.39 -3.27
CA LYS A 244 31.80 10.15 -4.09
C LYS A 244 30.54 9.31 -3.99
N ASP A 245 30.01 9.16 -2.79
CA ASP A 245 28.94 8.22 -2.50
C ASP A 245 27.60 8.73 -3.02
N LEU A 246 27.45 10.03 -3.25
CA LEU A 246 26.27 10.59 -3.89
C LEU A 246 26.36 10.66 -5.43
N GLU A 247 27.41 10.10 -6.04
CA GLU A 247 27.49 10.01 -7.50
C GLU A 247 26.40 9.11 -8.08
N LYS A 248 26.10 7.99 -7.41
CA LYS A 248 25.06 7.04 -7.81
C LYS A 248 24.11 6.81 -6.65
N VAL A 249 22.84 7.18 -6.82
CA VAL A 249 21.87 7.17 -5.71
C VAL A 249 20.61 6.40 -6.07
N GLY A 250 20.05 5.71 -5.08
CA GLY A 250 18.77 5.05 -5.22
C GLY A 250 17.82 5.38 -4.07
N VAL A 251 16.59 5.80 -4.37
CA VAL A 251 15.64 6.27 -3.33
C VAL A 251 14.77 5.14 -2.83
N ALA A 252 14.79 4.87 -1.53
CA ALA A 252 13.95 3.91 -0.81
C ALA A 252 13.14 4.63 0.28
N ASN A 253 12.00 4.05 0.66
CA ASN A 253 11.07 4.58 1.64
C ASN A 253 10.87 3.66 2.84
N GLN A 254 10.65 4.28 3.99
CA GLN A 254 10.08 3.63 5.16
C GLN A 254 8.54 3.46 4.98
N THR A 255 7.98 2.28 5.27
CA THR A 255 6.56 1.92 4.99
C THR A 255 5.54 2.78 5.74
N THR A 256 5.96 3.56 6.74
CA THR A 256 5.12 4.46 7.55
C THR A 256 5.20 5.95 7.17
N MET A 257 5.94 6.33 6.13
CA MET A 257 6.09 7.74 5.70
C MET A 257 5.07 8.16 4.62
N LEU A 258 4.73 9.46 4.56
CA LEU A 258 3.80 10.02 3.56
C LEU A 258 4.28 9.75 2.12
N LYS A 259 3.43 9.03 1.37
CA LYS A 259 3.66 8.65 -0.04
C LYS A 259 3.91 9.84 -0.98
N GLY A 260 3.18 10.93 -0.78
CA GLY A 260 3.34 12.15 -1.58
C GLY A 260 4.72 12.78 -1.40
N GLU A 261 5.23 12.82 -0.16
CA GLU A 261 6.52 13.41 0.14
C GLU A 261 7.68 12.56 -0.41
N THR A 262 7.58 11.24 -0.30
CA THR A 262 8.55 10.29 -0.87
C THR A 262 8.66 10.44 -2.40
N ALA A 263 7.53 10.57 -3.10
CA ALA A 263 7.51 10.75 -4.55
C ALA A 263 8.12 12.10 -4.98
N LEU A 264 7.93 13.15 -4.17
CA LEU A 264 8.55 14.45 -4.40
C LEU A 264 10.07 14.38 -4.23
N ILE A 265 10.56 13.65 -3.22
CA ILE A 265 11.98 13.40 -3.01
C ILE A 265 12.58 12.65 -4.21
N ALA A 266 11.95 11.58 -4.67
CA ALA A 266 12.42 10.81 -5.83
C ALA A 266 12.53 11.68 -7.10
N LYS A 267 11.49 12.47 -7.42
CA LYS A 267 11.51 13.40 -8.56
C LYS A 267 12.58 14.48 -8.43
N LEU A 268 12.87 14.91 -7.22
CA LEU A 268 13.89 15.92 -6.97
C LEU A 268 15.29 15.37 -7.29
N PHE A 269 15.60 14.17 -6.82
CA PHE A 269 16.86 13.50 -7.15
C PHE A 269 16.99 13.17 -8.64
N GLU A 270 15.93 12.66 -9.27
CA GLU A 270 15.90 12.41 -10.72
C GLU A 270 16.24 13.67 -11.53
N LYS A 271 15.59 14.80 -11.20
CA LYS A 271 15.85 16.09 -11.83
C LYS A 271 17.29 16.56 -11.63
N THR A 272 17.84 16.37 -10.43
CA THR A 272 19.22 16.76 -10.12
C THR A 272 20.24 15.92 -10.88
N VAL A 273 20.04 14.60 -10.98
CA VAL A 273 20.91 13.70 -11.75
C VAL A 273 20.87 14.05 -13.24
N LEU A 274 19.68 14.33 -13.79
CA LEU A 274 19.52 14.82 -15.16
C LEU A 274 20.30 16.12 -15.44
N GLN A 275 20.35 17.04 -14.46
CA GLN A 275 21.11 18.28 -14.61
C GLN A 275 22.62 18.08 -14.57
N LEU A 276 23.10 17.06 -13.86
CA LEU A 276 24.53 16.79 -13.68
C LEU A 276 25.11 15.95 -14.81
N TYR A 277 24.42 14.89 -15.21
CA TYR A 277 24.95 13.85 -16.10
C TYR A 277 24.18 13.76 -17.42
N GLY A 278 23.14 14.58 -17.60
CA GLY A 278 22.26 14.52 -18.75
C GLY A 278 21.41 13.25 -18.78
N PRO A 279 20.62 13.08 -19.86
CA PRO A 279 19.73 11.92 -20.02
C PRO A 279 20.49 10.58 -20.13
N GLU A 280 21.68 10.60 -20.72
CA GLU A 280 22.49 9.39 -20.95
C GLU A 280 23.04 8.80 -19.62
N GLY A 281 23.40 9.67 -18.66
CA GLY A 281 23.87 9.25 -17.35
C GLY A 281 22.77 8.90 -16.33
N LEU A 282 21.48 9.13 -16.64
CA LEU A 282 20.41 8.96 -15.65
C LEU A 282 20.34 7.53 -15.11
N ASN A 283 20.38 6.52 -15.98
CA ASN A 283 20.26 5.11 -15.58
C ASN A 283 21.51 4.58 -14.87
N GLU A 284 22.66 5.24 -15.04
CA GLU A 284 23.91 4.88 -14.37
C GLU A 284 24.01 5.49 -12.97
N HIS A 285 23.33 6.62 -12.75
CA HIS A 285 23.47 7.46 -11.56
C HIS A 285 22.21 7.56 -10.69
N PHE A 286 21.04 7.09 -11.15
CA PHE A 286 19.79 7.15 -10.40
C PHE A 286 18.91 5.90 -10.52
N VAL A 287 18.34 5.44 -9.40
CA VAL A 287 17.32 4.39 -9.35
C VAL A 287 16.21 4.75 -8.36
N ALA A 288 14.94 4.77 -8.75
CA ALA A 288 13.84 4.94 -7.81
C ALA A 288 13.35 3.56 -7.31
N PHE A 289 13.52 3.25 -6.01
CA PHE A 289 12.99 2.04 -5.38
C PHE A 289 11.64 2.35 -4.71
N ASN A 290 10.55 1.79 -5.26
CA ASN A 290 9.24 1.87 -4.61
C ASN A 290 9.15 0.80 -3.51
N THR A 291 9.17 1.21 -2.23
CA THR A 291 9.20 0.29 -1.06
C THR A 291 8.04 0.47 -0.06
N ILE A 292 6.83 0.85 -0.49
CA ILE A 292 5.64 0.91 0.42
C ILE A 292 4.76 -0.32 0.21
N CYS A 293 4.32 -0.97 1.30
CA CYS A 293 3.37 -2.09 1.32
C CYS A 293 1.90 -1.59 1.33
N ASP A 294 1.06 -2.10 0.43
CA ASP A 294 -0.30 -1.61 0.14
C ASP A 294 -1.32 -1.79 1.30
N ALA A 295 -1.07 -2.69 2.25
CA ALA A 295 -2.01 -3.03 3.33
C ALA A 295 -2.32 -1.88 4.34
N THR A 296 -1.44 -0.89 4.44
CA THR A 296 -1.57 0.24 5.39
C THR A 296 -2.46 1.36 4.83
N GLN A 297 -2.47 1.53 3.51
CA GLN A 297 -3.20 2.60 2.81
C GLN A 297 -4.72 2.36 2.86
N ASP A 298 -5.17 1.13 2.57
CA ASP A 298 -6.60 0.82 2.49
C ASP A 298 -7.31 0.94 3.86
N ARG A 299 -6.62 0.61 4.95
CA ARG A 299 -7.18 0.67 6.31
C ARG A 299 -7.35 2.10 6.81
N GLN A 300 -6.42 2.98 6.46
CA GLN A 300 -6.47 4.40 6.86
C GLN A 300 -7.52 5.16 6.04
N ASP A 301 -7.60 4.92 4.74
CA ASP A 301 -8.61 5.54 3.87
C ASP A 301 -10.04 5.08 4.22
N ALA A 302 -10.22 3.81 4.61
CA ALA A 302 -11.50 3.30 5.11
C ALA A 302 -11.87 3.94 6.45
N LEU A 303 -10.89 4.14 7.34
CA LEU A 303 -11.13 4.78 8.62
C LEU A 303 -11.49 6.26 8.47
N TYR A 304 -10.75 7.03 7.67
CA TYR A 304 -11.05 8.44 7.44
C TYR A 304 -12.46 8.65 6.91
N LYS A 305 -12.93 7.75 6.03
CA LYS A 305 -14.32 7.75 5.55
C LYS A 305 -15.33 7.38 6.62
N LEU A 306 -14.96 6.62 7.64
CA LEU A 306 -15.86 6.21 8.71
C LEU A 306 -15.99 7.28 9.81
N VAL A 307 -14.89 7.99 10.11
CA VAL A 307 -14.82 8.95 11.25
C VAL A 307 -14.90 10.42 10.84
N THR A 308 -15.12 10.72 9.56
CA THR A 308 -15.41 12.10 9.12
C THR A 308 -16.86 12.48 9.41
N PRO A 309 -17.14 13.74 9.77
CA PRO A 309 -18.46 14.18 10.25
C PRO A 309 -19.61 14.03 9.23
N THR A 310 -19.25 13.81 7.97
CA THR A 310 -20.14 13.73 6.82
C THR A 310 -20.60 12.31 6.47
N ALA A 311 -19.99 11.26 7.04
CA ALA A 311 -20.23 9.89 6.58
C ALA A 311 -21.22 9.10 7.44
N THR A 312 -21.15 9.18 8.77
CA THR A 312 -22.18 8.71 9.72
C THR A 312 -21.87 9.31 11.09
N LYS A 313 -22.88 9.75 11.86
CA LYS A 313 -22.64 10.27 13.21
C LYS A 313 -22.41 9.09 14.15
N LEU A 314 -21.16 8.71 14.36
CA LEU A 314 -20.79 7.61 15.24
C LEU A 314 -20.94 8.05 16.70
N ASP A 315 -21.57 7.23 17.51
CA ASP A 315 -21.67 7.49 18.95
C ASP A 315 -20.37 7.16 19.68
N MET A 316 -19.59 6.23 19.12
CA MET A 316 -18.23 5.90 19.55
C MET A 316 -17.46 5.12 18.48
N MET A 317 -16.14 5.10 18.62
CA MET A 317 -15.22 4.28 17.83
C MET A 317 -14.50 3.27 18.75
N LEU A 318 -14.39 2.03 18.32
CA LEU A 318 -13.56 1.00 18.96
C LEU A 318 -12.36 0.69 18.06
N VAL A 319 -11.15 0.91 18.57
CA VAL A 319 -9.89 0.63 17.88
C VAL A 319 -9.19 -0.51 18.60
N VAL A 320 -9.03 -1.66 17.96
CA VAL A 320 -8.46 -2.87 18.59
C VAL A 320 -7.04 -3.16 18.10
N GLY A 321 -6.09 -3.18 19.01
CA GLY A 321 -4.72 -3.61 18.75
C GLY A 321 -3.75 -3.24 19.86
N GLY A 322 -2.55 -3.82 19.82
CA GLY A 322 -1.56 -3.60 20.87
C GLY A 322 -1.15 -2.13 20.99
N PHE A 323 -0.98 -1.64 22.22
CA PHE A 323 -0.66 -0.23 22.49
C PHE A 323 0.68 0.25 21.91
N ASN A 324 1.61 -0.66 21.60
CA ASN A 324 2.89 -0.35 20.94
C ASN A 324 2.82 -0.38 19.40
N SER A 325 1.65 -0.63 18.81
CA SER A 325 1.47 -0.63 17.36
C SER A 325 1.27 0.79 16.84
N SER A 326 2.26 1.30 16.12
CA SER A 326 2.19 2.64 15.52
C SER A 326 1.04 2.78 14.51
N ASN A 327 0.67 1.71 13.78
CA ASN A 327 -0.50 1.77 12.89
C ASN A 327 -1.81 1.85 13.69
N THR A 328 -1.93 1.10 14.79
CA THR A 328 -3.14 1.13 15.64
C THR A 328 -3.27 2.48 16.34
N GLU A 329 -2.16 3.05 16.80
CA GLU A 329 -2.11 4.40 17.34
C GLU A 329 -2.56 5.44 16.32
N HIS A 330 -2.08 5.34 15.08
CA HIS A 330 -2.49 6.27 14.03
C HIS A 330 -3.98 6.17 13.70
N LEU A 331 -4.55 4.96 13.69
CA LEU A 331 -6.01 4.77 13.55
C LEU A 331 -6.78 5.42 14.73
N GLN A 332 -6.25 5.38 15.94
CA GLN A 332 -6.86 6.06 17.08
C GLN A 332 -6.82 7.58 16.93
N GLU A 333 -5.66 8.16 16.58
CA GLU A 333 -5.49 9.60 16.33
C GLU A 333 -6.51 10.10 15.31
N ILE A 334 -6.61 9.41 14.17
CA ILE A 334 -7.59 9.72 13.12
C ILE A 334 -9.02 9.72 13.67
N SER A 335 -9.36 8.71 14.49
CA SER A 335 -10.71 8.57 15.07
C SER A 335 -11.10 9.69 16.02
N VAL A 336 -10.13 10.29 16.71
CA VAL A 336 -10.34 11.42 17.61
C VAL A 336 -10.32 12.75 16.85
N GLU A 337 -9.36 12.94 15.96
CA GLU A 337 -9.13 14.21 15.26
C GLU A 337 -10.12 14.49 14.13
N ALA A 338 -10.64 13.45 13.46
CA ALA A 338 -11.52 13.63 12.31
C ALA A 338 -12.90 14.22 12.67
N GLY A 339 -13.27 14.24 13.97
CA GLY A 339 -14.42 14.98 14.48
C GLY A 339 -15.81 14.41 14.17
N GLY A 340 -15.90 13.25 13.50
CA GLY A 340 -17.17 12.56 13.21
C GLY A 340 -17.64 11.58 14.30
N VAL A 341 -16.83 11.37 15.33
CA VAL A 341 -17.19 10.56 16.50
C VAL A 341 -17.71 11.49 17.61
N LYS A 342 -18.95 11.24 18.07
CA LYS A 342 -19.64 12.03 19.10
C LYS A 342 -18.77 12.16 20.34
N ASP A 343 -18.59 13.40 20.80
CA ASP A 343 -17.77 13.76 21.97
C ASP A 343 -16.35 13.17 21.92
N HIS A 344 -15.81 12.90 20.72
CA HIS A 344 -14.51 12.26 20.48
C HIS A 344 -14.34 10.90 21.20
N ARG A 345 -15.44 10.15 21.37
CA ARG A 345 -15.46 8.86 22.08
C ARG A 345 -14.81 7.72 21.27
N ALA A 346 -13.48 7.75 21.14
CA ALA A 346 -12.69 6.68 20.54
C ALA A 346 -11.91 5.90 21.60
N PHE A 347 -12.15 4.60 21.67
CA PHE A 347 -11.57 3.70 22.67
C PHE A 347 -10.55 2.77 22.01
N HIS A 348 -9.28 2.98 22.30
CA HIS A 348 -8.21 2.07 21.90
C HIS A 348 -8.00 1.01 22.99
N ILE A 349 -8.23 -0.26 22.65
CA ILE A 349 -8.02 -1.41 23.53
C ILE A 349 -7.05 -2.41 22.90
N ASP A 350 -6.23 -3.04 23.73
CA ASP A 350 -5.29 -4.10 23.33
C ASP A 350 -5.92 -5.50 23.30
N GLY A 351 -7.15 -5.65 23.81
CA GLY A 351 -7.89 -6.90 23.73
C GLY A 351 -9.17 -6.96 24.57
N PRO A 352 -9.86 -8.11 24.54
CA PRO A 352 -11.20 -8.27 25.12
C PRO A 352 -11.27 -8.07 26.64
N ALA A 353 -10.18 -8.31 27.37
CA ALA A 353 -10.13 -8.15 28.83
C ALA A 353 -10.42 -6.72 29.31
N ARG A 354 -10.39 -5.75 28.39
CA ARG A 354 -10.69 -4.33 28.66
C ARG A 354 -12.16 -3.98 28.79
N ILE A 355 -13.06 -4.90 28.42
CA ILE A 355 -14.51 -4.71 28.48
C ILE A 355 -15.10 -5.59 29.60
N ASP A 356 -15.64 -4.95 30.63
CA ASP A 356 -16.41 -5.60 31.71
C ASP A 356 -17.91 -5.47 31.42
N GLU A 357 -18.48 -6.57 30.91
CA GLU A 357 -19.86 -6.64 30.44
C GLU A 357 -20.89 -6.53 31.58
N LEU A 358 -20.51 -6.93 32.79
CA LEU A 358 -21.43 -6.95 33.94
C LEU A 358 -21.58 -5.57 34.55
N ARG A 359 -20.51 -4.77 34.48
CA ARG A 359 -20.44 -3.40 35.02
C ARG A 359 -20.63 -2.31 33.97
N ASN A 360 -20.70 -2.67 32.68
CA ASN A 360 -20.75 -1.72 31.58
C ASN A 360 -19.58 -0.72 31.63
N THR A 361 -18.34 -1.23 31.75
CA THR A 361 -17.14 -0.39 31.78
C THR A 361 -16.13 -0.83 30.71
N ILE A 362 -15.38 0.16 30.19
CA ILE A 362 -14.28 -0.05 29.23
C ILE A 362 -13.01 0.65 29.72
N THR A 363 -11.90 -0.09 29.74
CA THR A 363 -10.56 0.44 30.04
C THR A 363 -9.78 0.66 28.75
N HIS A 364 -9.30 1.85 28.46
CA HIS A 364 -8.71 2.20 27.16
C HIS A 364 -7.51 3.12 27.30
N LYS A 365 -6.70 3.21 26.24
CA LYS A 365 -5.57 4.14 26.12
C LYS A 365 -6.10 5.51 25.64
N PRO A 366 -5.96 6.61 26.40
CA PRO A 366 -6.11 7.97 25.86
C PRO A 366 -5.08 8.29 24.77
N VAL A 367 -5.40 9.21 23.85
CA VAL A 367 -4.50 9.58 22.73
C VAL A 367 -3.18 10.15 23.25
N GLU A 368 -3.24 10.94 24.32
CA GLU A 368 -2.09 11.63 24.91
C GLU A 368 -1.17 10.68 25.69
N THR A 369 -1.65 9.49 26.06
CA THR A 369 -0.86 8.51 26.82
C THR A 369 0.20 7.89 25.92
N PRO A 370 1.51 7.98 26.27
CA PRO A 370 2.57 7.39 25.45
C PRO A 370 2.40 5.86 25.28
N PRO A 371 2.63 5.28 24.09
CA PRO A 371 2.55 3.85 23.81
C PRO A 371 3.20 2.94 24.86
N ILE A 372 4.44 3.28 25.22
CA ILE A 372 5.27 2.48 26.13
C ILE A 372 4.70 2.46 27.55
N GLU A 373 4.00 3.52 27.97
CA GLU A 373 3.34 3.57 29.28
C GLU A 373 2.02 2.80 29.26
N ALA A 374 1.22 2.97 28.21
CA ALA A 374 -0.02 2.22 28.02
C ALA A 374 0.23 0.70 27.94
N ALA A 375 1.29 0.27 27.24
CA ALA A 375 1.70 -1.14 27.17
C ALA A 375 2.11 -1.73 28.53
N ARG A 376 2.44 -0.88 29.52
CA ARG A 376 2.70 -1.28 30.91
C ARG A 376 1.47 -1.14 31.82
N ASN A 377 0.29 -0.91 31.24
CA ASN A 377 -0.97 -0.61 31.95
C ASN A 377 -0.97 0.69 32.75
N HIS A 378 -0.10 1.64 32.41
CA HIS A 378 -0.07 2.96 33.05
C HIS A 378 -0.79 4.00 32.17
N GLY A 379 -1.39 5.01 32.80
CA GLY A 379 -2.06 6.10 32.09
C GLY A 379 -3.31 5.69 31.30
N LEU A 380 -3.89 4.52 31.60
CA LEU A 380 -5.15 4.08 31.00
C LEU A 380 -6.34 4.75 31.69
N ALA A 381 -7.38 5.05 30.92
CA ALA A 381 -8.63 5.60 31.42
C ALA A 381 -9.70 4.51 31.53
N VAL A 382 -10.60 4.64 32.51
CA VAL A 382 -11.78 3.77 32.64
C VAL A 382 -13.03 4.61 32.40
N THR A 383 -13.80 4.24 31.40
CA THR A 383 -15.09 4.86 31.09
C THR A 383 -16.21 3.94 31.56
N HIS A 384 -17.10 4.49 32.39
CA HIS A 384 -18.28 3.81 32.89
C HIS A 384 -19.48 4.14 32.00
N ASP A 385 -20.48 3.26 32.01
CA ASP A 385 -21.72 3.39 31.26
C ASP A 385 -21.49 3.69 29.76
N PHE A 386 -20.49 3.01 29.18
CA PHE A 386 -20.03 3.35 27.84
C PHE A 386 -21.01 2.91 26.73
N LEU A 387 -21.88 1.94 27.00
CA LEU A 387 -23.00 1.59 26.14
C LEU A 387 -24.35 1.97 26.78
N PRO A 388 -25.33 2.43 25.99
CA PRO A 388 -26.67 2.72 26.48
C PRO A 388 -27.48 1.43 26.67
N GLY A 389 -28.44 1.46 27.60
CA GLY A 389 -29.38 0.37 27.86
C GLY A 389 -30.76 0.57 27.21
N ASN A 390 -31.74 -0.21 27.66
CA ASN A 390 -33.18 0.00 27.43
C ASN A 390 -33.61 0.01 25.96
N GLY A 391 -32.94 -0.80 25.13
CA GLY A 391 -33.23 -0.89 23.69
C GLY A 391 -32.82 0.36 22.89
N GLU A 392 -32.08 1.30 23.50
CA GLU A 392 -31.59 2.48 22.79
C GLU A 392 -30.60 2.06 21.69
N HIS A 393 -30.75 2.70 20.54
CA HIS A 393 -29.91 2.47 19.37
C HIS A 393 -28.55 3.16 19.55
N ILE A 394 -27.46 2.43 19.28
CA ILE A 394 -26.11 2.98 19.28
C ILE A 394 -25.38 2.59 18.00
N THR A 395 -24.64 3.54 17.42
CA THR A 395 -23.81 3.30 16.23
C THR A 395 -22.34 3.32 16.61
N ILE A 396 -21.67 2.17 16.44
CA ILE A 396 -20.29 1.96 16.87
C ILE A 396 -19.44 1.69 15.63
N GLY A 397 -18.44 2.53 15.39
CA GLY A 397 -17.40 2.24 14.40
C GLY A 397 -16.37 1.29 15.00
N VAL A 398 -15.89 0.32 14.22
CA VAL A 398 -14.90 -0.66 14.70
C VAL A 398 -13.78 -0.78 13.67
N THR A 399 -12.54 -0.75 14.15
CA THR A 399 -11.35 -0.98 13.33
C THR A 399 -10.28 -1.71 14.13
N SER A 400 -9.28 -2.27 13.44
CA SER A 400 -8.14 -2.94 14.06
C SER A 400 -6.82 -2.59 13.39
N GLY A 401 -5.74 -2.71 14.17
CA GLY A 401 -4.38 -2.63 13.65
C GLY A 401 -4.08 -3.75 12.66
N ALA A 402 -3.19 -3.50 11.69
CA ALA A 402 -2.79 -4.50 10.69
C ALA A 402 -2.14 -5.77 11.30
N SER A 403 -1.59 -5.66 12.52
CA SER A 403 -0.98 -6.76 13.27
C SER A 403 -1.91 -7.36 14.33
N THR A 404 -3.18 -6.94 14.39
CA THR A 404 -4.16 -7.46 15.35
C THR A 404 -4.75 -8.75 14.78
N PRO A 405 -4.59 -9.90 15.46
CA PRO A 405 -5.22 -11.15 15.05
C PRO A 405 -6.75 -11.04 15.01
N ASP A 406 -7.39 -11.65 14.00
CA ASP A 406 -8.85 -11.58 13.82
C ASP A 406 -9.63 -12.15 15.02
N ASP A 407 -9.08 -13.14 15.73
CA ASP A 407 -9.69 -13.72 16.94
C ASP A 407 -9.74 -12.74 18.12
N VAL A 408 -8.77 -11.82 18.22
CA VAL A 408 -8.75 -10.77 19.25
C VAL A 408 -9.80 -9.70 18.97
N LEU A 409 -9.98 -9.33 17.69
CA LEU A 409 -11.05 -8.43 17.26
C LEU A 409 -12.43 -9.06 17.50
N GLU A 410 -12.60 -10.32 17.10
CA GLU A 410 -13.86 -11.06 17.26
C GLU A 410 -14.27 -11.17 18.73
N GLN A 411 -13.35 -11.58 19.62
CA GLN A 411 -13.65 -11.68 21.07
C GLN A 411 -14.00 -10.32 21.68
N SER A 412 -13.38 -9.23 21.21
CA SER A 412 -13.69 -7.88 21.69
C SER A 412 -15.09 -7.44 21.24
N LEU A 413 -15.48 -7.76 20.01
CA LEU A 413 -16.83 -7.53 19.49
C LEU A 413 -17.88 -8.36 20.22
N GLN A 414 -17.60 -9.65 20.47
CA GLN A 414 -18.50 -10.53 21.22
C GLN A 414 -18.80 -9.97 22.61
N LYS A 415 -17.78 -9.46 23.32
CA LYS A 415 -17.98 -8.82 24.62
C LYS A 415 -18.80 -7.54 24.53
N LEU A 416 -18.54 -6.71 23.53
CA LEU A 416 -19.30 -5.49 23.29
C LEU A 416 -20.79 -5.79 23.05
N LEU A 417 -21.09 -6.77 22.18
CA LEU A 417 -22.46 -7.21 21.90
C LEU A 417 -23.13 -7.82 23.14
N ARG A 418 -22.41 -8.67 23.88
CA ARG A 418 -22.92 -9.29 25.11
C ARG A 418 -23.23 -8.26 26.18
N THR A 419 -22.41 -7.23 26.32
CA THR A 419 -22.68 -6.09 27.23
C THR A 419 -24.02 -5.43 26.88
N LYS A 420 -24.26 -5.13 25.59
CA LYS A 420 -25.54 -4.53 25.15
C LYS A 420 -26.73 -5.44 25.41
N MET A 421 -26.61 -6.74 25.08
CA MET A 421 -27.66 -7.72 25.34
C MET A 421 -28.03 -7.84 26.82
N LEU A 422 -27.02 -7.84 27.72
CA LEU A 422 -27.24 -7.90 29.16
C LEU A 422 -27.98 -6.68 29.68
N LEU A 423 -27.61 -5.48 29.20
CA LEU A 423 -28.28 -4.23 29.55
C LEU A 423 -29.75 -4.22 29.11
N ASP A 424 -30.05 -4.73 27.92
CA ASP A 424 -31.43 -4.79 27.43
C ASP A 424 -32.26 -5.91 28.10
N SER A 425 -31.60 -7.00 28.55
CA SER A 425 -32.28 -8.13 29.20
C SER A 425 -32.63 -7.91 30.68
N LYS A 426 -31.87 -7.08 31.40
CA LYS A 426 -32.12 -6.77 32.82
C LYS A 426 -33.39 -5.96 33.08
N GLU A 427 -34.04 -5.44 32.03
CA GLU A 427 -35.33 -4.76 32.12
C GLU A 427 -36.54 -5.64 31.76
N LEU A 428 -36.32 -6.84 31.19
CA LEU A 428 -37.38 -7.83 30.95
C LEU A 428 -37.71 -8.68 32.19
N SER A 429 -36.97 -8.49 33.28
CA SER A 429 -37.17 -9.07 34.62
C SER A 429 -37.62 -8.01 35.60
#